data_AF-A0A1X7VPT8-F1
#
_entry.id   AF-A0A1X7VPT8-F1
#
_cell.length_a   1.000
_cell.length_b   1.000
_cell.length_c   1.000
_cell.angle_alpha   90.00
_cell.angle_beta   90.00
_cell.angle_gamma   90.00
#
_symmetry.space_group_name_H-M   'P 1'
#
loop_
_entity.id
_entity.type
_entity.pdbx_description
1 polymer ?
#
loop_
_entity_poly.entity_id
_entity_poly.type
_entity_poly.pdbx_seq_one_letter_code
_entity_poly.pdbx_strand_id
1 'polypeptide(L)'
;MPKKFWNKSKTIVFYGVELSFDSTESQLFSIIQKATRRMGFTKQYLIYKMALDAGHEVIRLPVAHCILNRIELAWAQVKGHIRANTSQFTLNEVECLAWDGFEVVTQEQWAGLVKHVRDKVEDHYWQND
;
A
#
# COMPACT_ATOMS: atom_id res chain seq x y z
N MET A 1 3.00 -16.43 -15.96
CA MET A 1 1.83 -15.70 -15.42
C MET A 1 0.92 -15.24 -16.54
N PRO A 2 -0.41 -15.15 -16.31
CA PRO A 2 -1.37 -14.62 -17.27
C PRO A 2 -0.97 -13.20 -17.68
N LYS A 3 -1.00 -12.91 -18.98
CA LYS A 3 -0.68 -11.59 -19.53
C LYS A 3 -1.98 -10.81 -19.73
N LYS A 4 -1.90 -9.47 -19.81
CA LYS A 4 -3.05 -8.56 -20.03
C LYS A 4 -3.99 -8.95 -21.18
N PHE A 5 -3.51 -9.73 -22.15
CA PHE A 5 -4.26 -10.17 -23.35
C PHE A 5 -4.84 -11.59 -23.25
N TRP A 6 -4.85 -12.20 -22.07
CA TRP A 6 -5.40 -13.55 -21.88
C TRP A 6 -6.91 -13.49 -21.67
N ASN A 7 -7.65 -14.35 -22.39
CA ASN A 7 -9.08 -14.55 -22.18
C ASN A 7 -9.34 -15.73 -21.22
N LYS A 8 -10.58 -15.90 -20.74
CA LYS A 8 -10.96 -16.93 -19.77
C LYS A 8 -10.49 -18.34 -20.21
N SER A 9 -10.67 -18.70 -21.48
CA SER A 9 -10.29 -20.01 -22.03
C SER A 9 -8.79 -20.29 -21.93
N LYS A 10 -7.92 -19.32 -22.23
CA LYS A 10 -6.47 -19.48 -22.10
C LYS A 10 -6.01 -19.63 -20.65
N THR A 11 -6.70 -18.94 -19.74
CA THR A 11 -6.44 -19.04 -18.29
C THR A 11 -6.83 -20.41 -17.74
N ILE A 12 -7.98 -20.96 -18.16
CA ILE A 12 -8.45 -22.32 -17.82
C ILE A 12 -7.40 -23.36 -18.22
N VAL A 13 -6.98 -23.33 -19.48
CA VAL A 13 -6.00 -24.28 -20.03
C VAL A 13 -4.66 -24.20 -19.29
N PHE A 14 -4.17 -22.99 -19.02
CA PHE A 14 -2.87 -22.79 -18.38
C PHE A 14 -2.83 -23.27 -16.92
N TYR A 15 -3.89 -23.03 -16.15
CA TYR A 15 -3.94 -23.43 -14.74
C TYR A 15 -4.49 -24.84 -14.53
N GLY A 16 -4.98 -25.50 -15.59
CA GLY A 16 -5.60 -26.83 -15.51
C GLY A 16 -6.85 -26.83 -14.63
N VAL A 17 -7.72 -25.83 -14.82
CA VAL A 17 -8.89 -25.61 -13.97
C VAL A 17 -10.17 -25.60 -14.80
N GLU A 18 -11.12 -26.46 -14.45
CA GLU A 18 -12.50 -26.34 -14.92
C GLU A 18 -13.21 -25.18 -14.22
N LEU A 19 -13.73 -24.23 -15.02
CA LEU A 19 -14.54 -23.12 -14.53
C LEU A 19 -15.95 -23.25 -15.10
N SER A 20 -16.95 -23.13 -14.24
CA SER A 20 -18.33 -23.04 -14.68
C SER A 20 -18.60 -21.64 -15.24
N PHE A 21 -19.40 -21.55 -16.31
CA PHE A 21 -19.68 -20.28 -16.99
C PHE A 21 -20.50 -19.30 -16.13
N ASP A 22 -21.20 -19.83 -15.13
CA ASP A 22 -22.03 -19.10 -14.15
C ASP A 22 -21.26 -18.70 -12.87
N SER A 23 -19.96 -18.99 -12.77
CA SER A 23 -19.17 -18.69 -11.57
C SER A 23 -19.05 -17.18 -11.35
N THR A 24 -19.29 -16.75 -10.12
CA THR A 24 -19.08 -15.37 -9.66
C THR A 24 -17.58 -15.02 -9.64
N GLU A 25 -17.25 -13.72 -9.63
CA GLU A 25 -15.85 -13.27 -9.56
C GLU A 25 -15.10 -13.80 -8.33
N SER A 26 -15.77 -13.87 -7.18
CA SER A 26 -15.19 -14.40 -5.94
C SER A 26 -14.87 -15.90 -6.04
N GLN A 27 -15.78 -16.69 -6.64
CA GLN A 27 -15.56 -18.11 -6.88
C GLN A 27 -14.38 -18.30 -7.84
N LEU A 28 -14.36 -17.55 -8.94
CA LEU A 28 -13.27 -17.56 -9.92
C LEU A 28 -11.93 -17.23 -9.27
N PHE A 29 -11.88 -16.19 -8.45
CA PHE A 29 -10.67 -15.78 -7.72
C PHE A 29 -10.17 -16.88 -6.80
N SER A 30 -11.06 -17.52 -6.03
CA SER A 30 -10.69 -18.60 -5.11
C SER A 30 -10.08 -19.81 -5.83
N ILE A 31 -10.64 -20.16 -6.99
CA ILE A 31 -10.21 -21.29 -7.80
C ILE A 31 -8.83 -20.99 -8.42
N ILE A 32 -8.65 -19.81 -9.00
CA ILE A 32 -7.36 -19.37 -9.56
C ILE A 32 -6.31 -19.31 -8.46
N GLN A 33 -6.65 -18.80 -7.27
CA GLN A 33 -5.72 -18.73 -6.13
C GLN A 33 -5.26 -20.12 -5.69
N LYS A 34 -6.17 -21.10 -5.56
CA LYS A 34 -5.83 -22.50 -5.24
C LYS A 34 -4.93 -23.12 -6.31
N ALA A 35 -5.25 -22.94 -7.60
CA ALA A 35 -4.43 -23.45 -8.70
C ALA A 35 -3.03 -22.82 -8.71
N THR A 36 -2.96 -21.51 -8.52
CA THR A 36 -1.72 -20.72 -8.44
C THR A 36 -0.83 -21.22 -7.28
N ARG A 37 -1.41 -21.51 -6.11
CA ARG A 37 -0.69 -22.12 -4.98
C ARG A 37 -0.17 -23.53 -5.30
N ARG A 38 -1.00 -24.41 -5.89
CA ARG A 38 -0.58 -25.77 -6.30
C ARG A 38 0.61 -25.75 -7.26
N MET A 39 0.65 -24.78 -8.17
CA MET A 39 1.72 -24.62 -9.14
C MET A 39 2.95 -23.89 -8.59
N GLY A 40 2.97 -23.53 -7.30
CA GLY A 40 4.08 -22.80 -6.68
C GLY A 40 4.22 -21.35 -7.17
N PHE A 41 3.23 -20.81 -7.87
CA PHE A 41 3.28 -19.44 -8.34
C PHE A 41 2.96 -18.48 -7.21
N THR A 42 3.98 -17.87 -6.62
CA THR A 42 3.79 -16.69 -5.77
C THR A 42 3.91 -15.44 -6.63
N LYS A 43 2.97 -14.51 -6.48
CA LYS A 43 3.06 -13.20 -7.14
C LYS A 43 4.17 -12.40 -6.49
N GLN A 44 5.37 -12.47 -7.06
CA GLN A 44 6.51 -11.67 -6.61
C GLN A 44 6.53 -10.36 -7.37
N TYR A 45 6.46 -9.25 -6.64
CA TYR A 45 6.65 -7.92 -7.21
C TYR A 45 8.15 -7.62 -7.23
N LEU A 46 8.66 -7.08 -8.34
CA LEU A 46 10.07 -6.71 -8.45
C LEU A 46 10.51 -5.78 -7.30
N ILE A 47 9.67 -4.79 -6.99
CA ILE A 47 9.89 -3.87 -5.86
C ILE A 47 9.99 -4.57 -4.50
N TYR A 48 9.34 -5.72 -4.31
CA TYR A 48 9.39 -6.46 -3.04
C TYR A 48 10.68 -7.25 -2.94
N LYS A 49 11.16 -7.77 -4.07
CA LYS A 49 12.49 -8.36 -4.13
C LYS A 49 13.55 -7.31 -3.83
N MET A 50 13.46 -6.12 -4.42
CA MET A 50 14.40 -5.02 -4.14
C MET A 50 14.38 -4.61 -2.66
N ALA A 51 13.21 -4.50 -2.05
CA ALA A 51 13.09 -4.22 -0.62
C ALA A 51 13.73 -5.33 0.24
N LEU A 52 13.45 -6.60 -0.09
CA LEU A 52 14.00 -7.75 0.61
C LEU A 52 15.54 -7.84 0.47
N ASP A 53 16.05 -7.62 -0.74
CA ASP A 53 17.50 -7.62 -1.03
C ASP A 53 18.22 -6.49 -0.27
N ALA A 54 17.52 -5.40 0.05
CA ALA A 54 17.99 -4.31 0.91
C ALA A 54 17.76 -4.56 2.42
N GLY A 55 17.23 -5.73 2.81
CA GLY A 55 16.96 -6.08 4.20
C GLY A 55 15.68 -5.46 4.79
N HIS A 56 14.77 -4.99 3.94
CA HIS A 56 13.50 -4.40 4.36
C HIS A 56 12.33 -5.37 4.20
N GLU A 57 11.46 -5.41 5.22
CA GLU A 57 10.18 -6.10 5.15
C GLU A 57 9.08 -5.15 4.64
N VAL A 58 8.27 -5.61 3.68
CA VAL A 58 7.17 -4.81 3.14
C VAL A 58 5.88 -5.09 3.91
N ILE A 59 5.40 -4.08 4.63
CA ILE A 59 4.10 -4.10 5.29
C ILE A 59 3.03 -3.56 4.33
N ARG A 60 1.94 -4.32 4.14
CA ARG A 60 0.79 -3.85 3.37
C ARG A 60 -0.25 -3.24 4.30
N LEU A 61 -0.62 -2.00 4.01
CA LEU A 61 -1.74 -1.35 4.69
C LEU A 61 -3.07 -1.72 4.02
N PRO A 62 -4.18 -1.74 4.78
CA PRO A 62 -5.51 -1.90 4.22
C PRO A 62 -5.83 -0.80 3.20
N VAL A 63 -6.47 -1.18 2.10
CA VAL A 63 -6.88 -0.23 1.05
C VAL A 63 -7.92 0.73 1.62
N ALA A 64 -7.82 2.03 1.29
CA ALA A 64 -8.72 3.11 1.73
C ALA A 64 -8.65 3.48 3.23
N HIS A 65 -7.74 2.89 4.02
CA HIS A 65 -7.54 3.27 5.42
C HIS A 65 -6.24 4.06 5.61
N CYS A 66 -6.17 5.25 4.98
CA CYS A 66 -5.00 6.13 5.11
C CYS A 66 -4.72 6.55 6.57
N ILE A 67 -5.72 6.45 7.46
CA ILE A 67 -5.57 6.75 8.90
C ILE A 67 -4.60 5.80 9.62
N LEU A 68 -4.37 4.60 9.07
CA LEU A 68 -3.36 3.65 9.55
C LEU A 68 -1.95 3.96 9.03
N ASN A 69 -1.84 4.86 8.04
CA ASN A 69 -0.57 5.22 7.44
C ASN A 69 0.06 6.40 8.21
N ARG A 70 0.98 6.10 9.12
CA ARG A 70 1.68 7.09 9.95
C ARG A 70 2.33 8.22 9.15
N ILE A 71 2.83 7.93 7.94
CA ILE A 71 3.46 8.95 7.09
C ILE A 71 2.46 10.00 6.59
N GLU A 72 1.16 9.69 6.50
CA GLU A 72 0.13 10.65 6.07
C GLU A 72 -0.03 11.76 7.10
N LEU A 73 0.10 11.43 8.40
CA LEU A 73 0.06 12.42 9.47
C LEU A 73 1.30 13.33 9.45
N ALA A 74 2.48 12.76 9.20
CA ALA A 74 3.70 13.55 9.01
C ALA A 74 3.57 14.46 7.77
N TRP A 75 3.08 13.92 6.66
CA TRP A 75 2.81 14.69 5.45
C TRP A 75 1.78 15.79 5.65
N ALA A 76 0.78 15.61 6.51
CA ALA A 76 -0.17 16.66 6.84
C ALA A 76 0.53 17.87 7.49
N GLN A 77 1.54 17.63 8.34
CA GLN A 77 2.34 18.70 8.97
C GLN A 77 3.21 19.42 7.94
N VAL A 78 3.93 18.67 7.09
CA VAL A 78 4.75 19.23 6.01
C VAL A 78 3.90 20.08 5.05
N LYS A 79 2.75 19.56 4.61
CA LYS A 79 1.82 20.32 3.76
C LYS A 79 1.27 21.56 4.46
N GLY A 80 1.02 21.47 5.76
CA GLY A 80 0.62 22.62 6.59
C GLY A 80 1.69 23.70 6.61
N HIS A 81 2.96 23.31 6.79
CA HIS A 81 4.11 24.20 6.75
C HIS A 81 4.25 24.88 5.38
N ILE A 82 4.22 24.11 4.28
CA ILE A 82 4.27 24.65 2.91
C ILE A 82 3.15 25.67 2.73
N ARG A 83 1.89 25.31 3.05
CA ARG A 83 0.73 26.18 2.88
C ARG A 83 0.84 27.48 3.70
N ALA A 84 1.44 27.43 4.88
CA ALA A 84 1.58 28.60 5.74
C ALA A 84 2.68 29.58 5.27
N ASN A 85 3.68 29.08 4.54
CA ASN A 85 4.86 29.86 4.17
C ASN A 85 4.96 30.14 2.66
N THR A 86 4.12 29.49 1.84
CA THR A 86 4.09 29.71 0.38
C THR A 86 3.40 31.03 0.05
N SER A 87 4.04 31.81 -0.81
CA SER A 87 3.53 33.12 -1.27
C SER A 87 3.16 33.12 -2.76
N GLN A 88 3.95 32.48 -3.61
CA GLN A 88 3.80 32.52 -5.07
C GLN A 88 3.33 31.18 -5.66
N PHE A 89 3.30 30.10 -4.88
CA PHE A 89 2.88 28.75 -5.29
C PHE A 89 3.65 28.26 -6.53
N THR A 90 4.95 28.57 -6.59
CA THR A 90 5.85 28.03 -7.62
C THR A 90 6.41 26.66 -7.20
N LEU A 91 6.77 25.83 -8.16
CA LEU A 91 7.35 24.50 -7.86
C LEU A 91 8.64 24.59 -7.06
N ASN A 92 9.53 25.55 -7.39
CA ASN A 92 10.79 25.73 -6.69
C ASN A 92 10.56 26.17 -5.23
N GLU A 93 9.61 27.09 -4.99
CA GLU A 93 9.26 27.53 -3.64
C GLU A 93 8.68 26.36 -2.81
N VAL A 94 7.77 25.58 -3.42
CA VAL A 94 7.18 24.40 -2.78
C VAL A 94 8.23 23.34 -2.47
N GLU A 95 9.20 23.11 -3.37
CA GLU A 95 10.29 22.17 -3.15
C GLU A 95 11.17 22.58 -1.98
N CYS A 96 11.60 23.85 -1.93
CA CYS A 96 12.39 24.37 -0.81
C CYS A 96 11.62 24.25 0.52
N LEU A 97 10.35 24.68 0.54
CA LEU A 97 9.51 24.61 1.75
C LEU A 97 9.17 23.16 2.15
N ALA A 98 9.20 22.21 1.21
CA ALA A 98 9.03 20.80 1.54
C ALA A 98 10.25 20.26 2.30
N TRP A 99 11.45 20.63 1.88
CA TRP A 99 12.69 20.29 2.60
C TRP A 99 12.69 20.89 4.01
N ASP A 100 12.36 22.17 4.15
CA ASP A 100 12.21 22.82 5.47
C ASP A 100 11.11 22.16 6.31
N GLY A 101 10.00 21.77 5.66
CA GLY A 101 8.90 21.08 6.30
C GLY A 101 9.27 19.69 6.84
N PHE A 102 10.24 18.99 6.25
CA PHE A 102 10.73 17.73 6.80
C PHE A 102 11.46 17.92 8.12
N GLU A 103 12.18 19.03 8.29
CA GLU A 103 12.83 19.40 9.56
C GLU A 103 11.81 19.75 10.65
N VAL A 104 10.60 20.17 10.28
CA VAL A 104 9.51 20.38 11.24
C VAL A 104 9.13 19.06 11.91
N VAL A 105 9.14 17.95 11.18
CA VAL A 105 8.78 16.61 11.69
C VAL A 105 9.98 16.01 12.42
N THR A 106 10.20 16.47 13.66
CA THR A 106 11.31 15.97 14.49
C THR A 106 11.13 14.50 14.87
N GLN A 107 12.18 13.88 15.38
CA GLN A 107 12.14 12.50 15.89
C GLN A 107 11.06 12.32 16.97
N GLU A 108 10.90 13.29 17.87
CA GLU A 108 9.89 13.27 18.93
C GLU A 108 8.47 13.38 18.35
N GLN A 109 8.28 14.26 17.36
CA GLN A 109 6.99 14.40 16.70
C GLN A 109 6.63 13.12 15.96
N TRP A 110 7.57 12.54 15.22
CA TRP A 110 7.38 11.25 14.55
C TRP A 110 7.01 10.14 15.54
N ALA A 111 7.73 10.03 16.67
CA ALA A 111 7.40 9.06 17.71
C ALA A 111 5.98 9.28 18.28
N GLY A 112 5.58 10.54 18.45
CA GLY A 112 4.23 10.92 18.84
C GLY A 112 3.16 10.49 17.83
N LEU A 113 3.40 10.68 16.53
CA LEU A 113 2.51 10.23 15.45
C LEU A 113 2.39 8.70 15.41
N VAL A 114 3.52 7.99 15.56
CA VAL A 114 3.55 6.53 15.62
C VAL A 114 2.71 6.01 16.77
N LYS A 115 2.88 6.61 17.96
CA LYS A 115 2.10 6.28 19.15
C LYS A 115 0.61 6.58 18.95
N HIS A 116 0.27 7.73 18.35
CA HIS A 116 -1.11 8.08 18.08
C HIS A 116 -1.83 7.06 17.20
N VAL A 117 -1.21 6.67 16.08
CA VAL A 117 -1.81 5.67 15.18
C VAL A 117 -1.98 4.33 15.88
N ARG A 118 -0.99 3.89 16.67
CA ARG A 118 -1.11 2.65 17.45
C ARG A 118 -2.26 2.72 18.44
N ASP A 119 -2.20 3.67 19.38
CA ASP A 119 -3.06 3.70 20.56
C ASP A 119 -4.51 4.11 20.22
N LYS A 120 -4.72 4.87 19.14
CA LYS A 120 -6.03 5.47 18.80
C LYS A 120 -6.69 4.87 17.57
N VAL A 121 -5.90 4.28 16.67
CA VAL A 121 -6.43 3.76 15.41
C VAL A 121 -6.31 2.24 15.38
N GLU A 122 -5.10 1.69 15.48
CA GLU A 122 -4.85 0.24 15.42
C GLU A 122 -5.58 -0.49 16.57
N ASP A 123 -5.41 -0.03 17.82
CA ASP A 123 -6.07 -0.62 18.99
C ASP A 123 -7.60 -0.53 18.90
N HIS A 124 -8.13 0.57 18.34
CA HIS A 124 -9.56 0.73 18.15
C HIS A 124 -10.11 -0.29 17.15
N TYR A 125 -9.44 -0.48 16.00
CA TYR A 125 -9.85 -1.51 15.05
C TYR A 125 -9.75 -2.90 15.69
N TRP A 126 -8.65 -3.22 16.36
CA TRP A 126 -8.44 -4.54 16.95
C TRP A 126 -9.48 -4.92 18.00
N GLN A 127 -9.99 -3.96 18.77
CA GLN A 127 -11.00 -4.21 19.80
C GLN A 127 -12.43 -4.35 19.23
N ASN A 128 -12.67 -3.91 17.99
CA ASN A 128 -14.00 -3.82 17.39
C ASN A 128 -14.18 -4.70 16.14
N ASP A 129 -13.16 -5.48 15.75
CA ASP A 129 -13.19 -6.51 14.70
C ASP A 129 -13.55 -7.88 15.29
#